data_AF-A0A7W1VZ98-F1
#
_entry.id   AF-A0A7W1VZ98-F1
#
_cell.length_a   1.000
_cell.length_b   1.000
_cell.length_c   1.000
_cell.angle_alpha   90.00
_cell.angle_beta   90.00
_cell.angle_gamma   90.00
#
_symmetry.space_group_name_H-M   'P 1'
#
loop_
_entity.id
_entity.type
_entity.pdbx_description
1 polymer ?
#
loop_
_entity_poly.entity_id
_entity_poly.type
_entity_poly.pdbx_seq_one_letter_code
_entity_poly.pdbx_strand_id
1 'polypeptide(L)' 'VRGMLPKNRLGRKMIKKLFVYAGAEHQHIAQKPQPLTF' A
#
# COMPACT_ATOMS: atom_id res chain seq x y z
N VAL A 1 -0.67 -7.37 6.85
CA VAL A 1 -0.48 -7.71 5.41
C VAL A 1 0.84 -8.42 5.09
N ARG A 2 1.99 -8.04 5.68
CA ARG A 2 3.30 -8.68 5.37
C ARG A 2 3.33 -10.21 5.50
N GLY A 3 2.62 -10.77 6.50
CA GLY A 3 2.51 -12.22 6.71
C GLY A 3 1.64 -12.96 5.68
N MET A 4 0.80 -12.23 4.94
CA MET A 4 -0.12 -12.78 3.93
C MET A 4 0.50 -12.78 2.52
N LEU A 5 1.67 -12.16 2.33
CA LEU A 5 2.36 -12.12 1.05
C LEU A 5 3.37 -13.27 0.91
N PRO A 6 3.66 -13.73 -0.33
CA PRO A 6 4.69 -14.74 -0.58
C PRO A 6 6.07 -14.33 -0.03
N LYS A 7 6.76 -15.25 0.63
CA LYS A 7 8.09 -15.00 1.23
C LYS A 7 9.23 -15.09 0.20
N ASN A 8 9.17 -14.28 -0.86
CA ASN A 8 10.17 -14.27 -1.93
C ASN A 8 10.51 -12.85 -2.42
N ARG A 9 11.36 -12.74 -3.45
CA ARG A 9 11.76 -11.44 -4.04
C ARG A 9 10.55 -10.66 -4.58
N LEU A 10 9.53 -11.34 -5.11
CA LEU A 10 8.31 -10.72 -5.61
C LEU A 10 7.47 -10.15 -4.47
N GLY A 11 7.27 -10.88 -3.37
CA GLY A 11 6.54 -10.38 -2.20
C GLY A 11 7.18 -9.15 -1.59
N ARG A 12 8.52 -9.07 -1.57
CA ARG A 12 9.24 -7.84 -1.17
C ARG A 12 9.01 -6.67 -2.13
N LYS A 13 8.76 -6.93 -3.41
CA LYS A 13 8.38 -5.88 -4.37
C LYS A 13 6.93 -5.45 -4.19
N MET A 14 6.02 -6.39 -3.92
CA MET A 14 4.59 -6.11 -3.73
C MET A 14 4.34 -5.22 -2.52
N ILE A 15 5.00 -5.49 -1.38
CA ILE A 15 4.77 -4.71 -0.16
C ILE A 15 5.19 -3.23 -0.29
N LYS A 16 6.13 -2.92 -1.19
CA LYS A 16 6.57 -1.52 -1.44
C LYS A 16 5.49 -0.64 -2.08
N LYS A 17 4.44 -1.24 -2.64
CA LYS A 17 3.31 -0.50 -3.23
C LYS A 17 2.26 -0.11 -2.20
N LEU A 18 2.34 -0.65 -0.98
CA LEU A 18 1.40 -0.35 0.10
C LEU A 18 1.96 0.78 0.96
N PHE A 19 1.31 1.95 0.91
CA PHE A 19 1.63 3.10 1.77
C PHE A 19 0.57 3.21 2.86
N VAL A 20 0.98 3.12 4.13
CA VAL A 20 0.09 3.16 5.30
C VAL A 20 0.36 4.43 6.08
N TYR A 21 -0.70 5.20 6.33
CA TYR A 21 -0.67 6.44 7.09
C TYR A 21 -1.53 6.30 8.35
N ALA A 22 -1.11 6.92 9.45
CA ALA A 22 -1.85 6.89 10.71
C ALA A 22 -3.03 7.88 10.75
N GLY A 23 -3.00 8.92 9.91
CA GLY A 23 -4.03 9.96 9.81
C GLY A 23 -4.76 9.94 8.46
N ALA A 24 -5.73 10.83 8.30
CA ALA A 24 -6.55 10.95 7.09
C ALA A 24 -5.79 11.56 5.90
N GLU A 25 -4.66 12.21 6.14
CA GLU A 25 -3.87 12.88 5.11
C GLU A 25 -2.72 11.99 4.59
N HIS A 26 -2.49 12.07 3.28
CA HIS A 26 -1.35 11.43 2.62
C HIS A 26 -0.74 12.35 1.56
N GLN A 27 0.58 12.29 1.36
CA GLN A 27 1.29 13.13 0.39
C GLN A 27 1.05 12.73 -1.07
N HIS A 28 0.24 11.70 -1.32
CA HIS A 28 -0.07 11.13 -2.64
C HIS A 28 -1.16 11.88 -3.41
N ILE A 29 -1.27 13.20 -3.22
CA ILE A 29 -2.32 14.04 -3.83
C ILE A 29 -2.25 14.00 -5.36
N ALA A 30 -1.05 13.93 -5.94
CA ALA A 30 -0.84 13.89 -7.39
C ALA A 30 -1.39 12.62 -8.06
N GLN A 31 -1.54 11.52 -7.31
CA GLN A 31 -1.93 10.22 -7.86
C GLN A 31 -3.46 10.07 -8.02
N LYS A 32 -4.23 11.07 -7.54
CA LYS A 32 -5.71 11.06 -7.53
C LYS A 32 -6.27 9.71 -7.08
N PRO A 33 -5.90 9.23 -5.88
CA PRO A 33 -6.35 7.92 -5.41
C PRO A 33 -7.87 7.87 -5.31
N GLN A 34 -8.46 6.78 -5.80
CA GLN A 34 -9.90 6.54 -5.67
C GLN A 34 -10.17 5.77 -4.37
N PRO A 35 -11.20 6.16 -3.61
CA PRO A 35 -11.59 5.41 -2.42
C PRO A 35 -12.03 4.00 -2.81
N LEU A 36 -11.36 3.00 -2.27
CA LEU A 36 -11.77 1.60 -2.42
C LEU A 36 -12.77 1.28 -1.29
N THR A 37 -14.01 0.97 -1.64
CA THR A 37 -14.99 0.41 -0.70
C THR A 37 -14.83 -1.11 -0.70
N PHE A 38 -14.78 -1.73 0.49
CA PHE A 38 -14.62 -3.18 0.65
C PHE A 38 -15.97 -3.86 0.87
#